data_AF-A0A7W1BRK7-F1
#
_entry.id   AF-A0A7W1BRK7-F1
#
_cell.length_a   1.000
_cell.length_b   1.000
_cell.length_c   1.000
_cell.angle_alpha   90.00
_cell.angle_beta   90.00
_cell.angle_gamma   90.00
#
_symmetry.space_group_name_H-M   'P 1'
#
loop_
_entity.id
_entity.type
_entity.pdbx_description
1 polymer ?
#
loop_
_entity_poly.entity_id
_entity_poly.type
_entity_poly.pdbx_seq_one_letter_code
_entity_poly.pdbx_strand_id
1 'polypeptide(L)'
;MTHPDLPAEQAYLDHAYECLDRMREVLVRSAGAGATDVAAEAIEAWATRRLRTYEDADRALCFGRLDTEGGEDPLYIGGRWVDDDDGVVVGNWQAPAARPFYTATLPPELKT
;
A
#
# COMPACT_ATOMS: atom_id res chain seq x y z
N MET A 1 -24.05 -13.76 9.14
CA MET A 1 -23.28 -13.10 10.22
C MET A 1 -22.01 -12.56 9.58
N THR A 2 -21.66 -11.32 9.86
CA THR A 2 -20.37 -10.72 9.47
C THR A 2 -19.23 -11.35 10.29
N HIS A 3 -18.04 -11.44 9.70
CA HIS A 3 -16.85 -11.98 10.36
C HIS A 3 -16.50 -11.12 11.59
N PRO A 4 -16.08 -11.69 12.73
CA PRO A 4 -15.73 -10.93 13.93
C PRO A 4 -14.62 -9.90 13.69
N ASP A 5 -13.69 -10.18 12.78
CA ASP A 5 -12.54 -9.31 12.50
C ASP A 5 -12.90 -8.14 11.56
N LEU A 6 -14.07 -8.17 10.91
CA LEU A 6 -14.45 -7.17 9.91
C LEU A 6 -14.32 -5.71 10.41
N PRO A 7 -14.71 -5.36 11.66
CA PRO A 7 -14.50 -4.01 12.17
C PRO A 7 -13.03 -3.60 12.30
N ALA A 8 -12.16 -4.54 12.68
CA ALA A 8 -10.72 -4.28 12.79
C ALA A 8 -10.09 -4.11 11.40
N GLU A 9 -10.46 -4.94 10.44
CA GLU A 9 -10.00 -4.80 9.04
C GLU A 9 -10.46 -3.48 8.44
N GLN A 10 -11.71 -3.06 8.69
CA GLN A 10 -12.22 -1.78 8.21
C GLN A 10 -11.41 -0.61 8.78
N ALA A 11 -11.17 -0.60 10.09
CA ALA A 11 -10.38 0.46 10.73
C ALA A 11 -8.94 0.52 10.20
N TYR A 12 -8.34 -0.64 9.89
CA TYR A 12 -7.01 -0.69 9.28
C TYR A 12 -7.01 -0.09 7.87
N LEU A 13 -8.00 -0.44 7.04
CA LEU A 13 -8.11 0.11 5.70
C LEU A 13 -8.38 1.62 5.70
N ASP A 14 -9.21 2.10 6.63
CA ASP A 14 -9.47 3.54 6.80
C ASP A 14 -8.15 4.28 7.08
N HIS A 15 -7.32 3.78 8.02
CA HIS A 15 -5.98 4.31 8.29
C HIS A 15 -5.06 4.26 7.05
N ALA A 16 -5.09 3.16 6.29
CA ALA A 16 -4.28 3.02 5.09
C ALA A 16 -4.64 4.07 4.02
N TYR A 17 -5.93 4.39 3.85
CA TYR A 17 -6.37 5.46 2.96
C TYR A 17 -5.94 6.85 3.46
N GLU A 18 -6.02 7.10 4.77
CA GLU A 18 -5.51 8.36 5.35
C GLU A 18 -4.00 8.52 5.11
N CYS A 19 -3.23 7.44 5.24
CA CYS A 19 -1.79 7.43 4.92
C CYS A 19 -1.55 7.70 3.43
N LEU A 20 -2.31 7.05 2.55
CA LEU A 20 -2.26 7.27 1.11
C LEU A 20 -2.49 8.74 0.75
N ASP A 21 -3.51 9.36 1.34
CA ASP A 21 -3.83 10.77 1.14
C ASP A 21 -2.71 11.69 1.63
N ARG A 22 -2.14 11.44 2.82
CA ARG A 22 -0.99 12.20 3.32
C ARG A 22 0.21 12.12 2.36
N MET A 23 0.54 10.93 1.87
CA MET A 23 1.62 10.75 0.89
C MET A 23 1.34 11.51 -0.41
N ARG A 24 0.07 11.50 -0.88
CA ARG A 24 -0.37 12.24 -2.06
C ARG A 24 -0.19 13.74 -1.86
N GLU A 25 -0.59 14.28 -0.71
CA GLU A 25 -0.45 15.70 -0.41
C GLU A 25 1.01 16.16 -0.35
N VAL A 26 1.90 15.39 0.26
CA VAL A 26 3.34 15.69 0.32
C VAL A 26 3.93 15.77 -1.10
N LEU A 27 3.52 14.86 -1.97
CA LEU A 27 3.93 14.88 -3.38
C LEU A 27 3.43 16.13 -4.11
N VAL A 28 2.17 16.52 -3.93
CA VAL A 28 1.61 17.73 -4.55
C VAL A 28 2.32 18.98 -4.05
N ARG A 29 2.56 19.09 -2.74
CA ARG A 29 3.28 20.23 -2.14
C ARG A 29 4.72 20.35 -2.65
N SER A 30 5.42 19.22 -2.76
CA SER A 30 6.82 19.23 -3.24
C SER A 30 6.94 19.58 -4.72
N ALA A 31 5.99 19.14 -5.55
CA ALA A 31 5.95 19.51 -6.97
C ALA A 31 5.78 21.03 -7.18
N GLY A 32 4.98 21.70 -6.34
CA GLY A 32 4.77 23.16 -6.43
C GLY A 32 5.95 24.02 -5.94
N ALA A 33 6.96 23.43 -5.30
CA ALA A 33 8.07 24.16 -4.67
C ALA A 33 9.38 24.17 -5.51
N GLY A 34 9.42 23.50 -6.67
CA GLY A 34 10.62 23.38 -7.51
C GLY A 34 10.90 24.61 -8.39
N ALA A 35 12.05 25.27 -8.20
CA ALA A 35 12.49 26.44 -8.97
C ALA A 35 13.42 26.07 -10.16
N THR A 36 13.36 26.91 -11.22
CA THR A 36 13.96 26.85 -12.57
C THR A 36 13.18 26.03 -13.62
N ASP A 37 12.84 26.68 -14.74
CA ASP A 37 11.80 26.25 -15.70
C ASP A 37 11.97 24.81 -16.24
N VAL A 38 13.21 24.36 -16.49
CA VAL A 38 13.47 23.01 -17.02
C VAL A 38 13.42 21.93 -15.93
N ALA A 39 13.84 22.26 -14.70
CA ALA A 39 13.76 21.33 -13.57
C ALA A 39 12.31 21.20 -13.08
N ALA A 40 11.52 22.27 -13.17
CA ALA A 40 10.11 22.29 -12.83
C ALA A 40 9.28 21.35 -13.72
N GLU A 41 9.46 21.39 -15.05
CA GLU A 41 8.74 20.49 -15.97
C GLU A 41 9.04 19.00 -15.72
N ALA A 42 10.30 18.65 -15.43
CA ALA A 42 10.69 17.27 -15.12
C ALA A 42 10.09 16.79 -13.78
N ILE A 43 10.07 17.67 -12.77
CA ILE A 43 9.46 17.40 -11.46
C ILE A 43 7.94 17.26 -11.61
N GLU A 44 7.29 18.11 -12.39
CA GLU A 44 5.85 18.07 -12.65
C GLU A 44 5.46 16.80 -13.42
N ALA A 45 6.21 16.43 -14.45
CA ALA A 45 5.96 15.19 -15.20
C ALA A 45 6.14 13.95 -14.31
N TRP A 46 7.17 13.94 -13.45
CA TRP A 46 7.38 12.88 -12.47
C TRP A 46 6.25 12.81 -11.44
N ALA A 47 5.85 13.96 -10.88
CA ALA A 47 4.75 14.05 -9.92
C ALA A 47 3.43 13.60 -10.54
N THR A 48 3.14 14.00 -11.78
CA THR A 48 1.94 13.57 -12.54
C THR A 48 1.94 12.06 -12.77
N ARG A 49 3.07 11.49 -13.19
CA ARG A 49 3.23 10.03 -13.36
C ARG A 49 2.99 9.31 -12.03
N ARG A 50 3.48 9.87 -10.93
CA ARG A 50 3.35 9.31 -9.59
C ARG A 50 1.91 9.44 -9.06
N LEU A 51 1.22 10.55 -9.30
CA LEU A 51 -0.18 10.77 -8.93
C LEU A 51 -1.12 9.77 -9.60
N ARG A 52 -0.90 9.40 -10.87
CA ARG A 52 -1.67 8.32 -11.52
C ARG A 52 -1.59 7.00 -10.76
N THR A 53 -0.45 6.71 -10.12
CA THR A 53 -0.31 5.48 -9.31
C THR A 53 -1.12 5.52 -8.00
N TYR A 54 -1.59 6.69 -7.57
CA TYR A 54 -2.56 6.82 -6.47
C TYR A 54 -3.98 6.55 -6.96
N GLU A 55 -4.36 7.10 -8.13
CA GLU A 55 -5.68 6.88 -8.73
C GLU A 55 -5.95 5.40 -9.03
N ASP A 56 -4.92 4.66 -9.46
CA ASP A 56 -5.02 3.20 -9.67
C ASP A 56 -5.19 2.45 -8.35
N ALA A 57 -4.62 2.96 -7.25
CA ALA A 57 -4.70 2.35 -5.92
C ALA A 57 -6.05 2.62 -5.23
N ASP A 58 -6.73 3.73 -5.51
CA ASP A 58 -8.07 4.03 -4.99
C ASP A 58 -9.10 2.93 -5.34
N ARG A 59 -8.86 2.14 -6.38
CA ARG A 59 -9.75 1.03 -6.75
C ARG A 59 -9.53 -0.25 -5.95
N ALA A 60 -8.34 -0.45 -5.39
CA ALA A 60 -7.98 -1.64 -4.60
C ALA A 60 -6.68 -1.41 -3.82
N LEU A 61 -6.75 -0.59 -2.76
CA LEU A 61 -5.56 -0.22 -1.98
C LEU A 61 -4.89 -1.45 -1.36
N CYS A 62 -5.70 -2.35 -0.80
CA CYS A 62 -5.27 -3.61 -0.22
C CYS A 62 -6.23 -4.72 -0.68
N PHE A 63 -5.67 -5.82 -1.17
CA PHE A 63 -6.45 -6.97 -1.64
C PHE A 63 -6.28 -8.21 -0.75
N GLY A 64 -5.40 -8.18 0.25
CA GLY A 64 -5.24 -9.27 1.20
C GLY A 64 -4.12 -9.01 2.20
N ARG A 65 -3.90 -10.01 3.07
CA ARG A 65 -2.95 -9.92 4.17
C ARG A 65 -2.19 -11.24 4.31
N LEU A 66 -0.96 -11.15 4.80
CA LEU A 66 -0.12 -12.27 5.19
C LEU A 66 0.06 -12.25 6.71
N ASP A 67 -0.47 -13.26 7.37
CA ASP A 67 -0.19 -13.54 8.78
C ASP A 67 0.99 -14.52 8.87
N THR A 68 1.98 -14.23 9.72
CA THR A 68 3.15 -15.11 9.93
C THR A 68 3.02 -15.86 11.25
N GLU A 69 3.53 -17.10 11.31
CA GLU A 69 3.45 -17.96 12.50
C GLU A 69 4.27 -17.42 13.69
N GLY A 70 5.19 -16.49 13.45
CA GLY A 70 6.05 -15.88 14.46
C GLY A 70 5.35 -14.87 15.37
N GLY A 71 4.08 -14.56 15.12
CA GLY A 71 3.33 -13.53 15.86
C GLY A 71 3.81 -12.11 15.53
N GLU A 72 4.44 -11.94 14.37
CA GLU A 72 4.75 -10.61 13.84
C GLU A 72 3.46 -9.94 13.37
N ASP A 73 3.46 -8.61 13.33
CA ASP A 73 2.35 -7.86 12.77
C ASP A 73 2.09 -8.29 11.33
N PRO A 74 0.82 -8.45 10.94
CA PRO A 74 0.50 -9.02 9.65
C PRO A 74 0.80 -8.02 8.54
N LEU A 75 1.28 -8.53 7.40
CA LEU A 75 1.65 -7.71 6.25
C LEU A 75 0.47 -7.60 5.28
N TYR A 76 -0.10 -6.41 5.17
CA TYR A 76 -1.15 -6.11 4.19
C TYR A 76 -0.54 -5.89 2.80
N ILE A 77 -1.17 -6.45 1.77
CA ILE A 77 -0.65 -6.47 0.40
C ILE A 77 -1.59 -5.71 -0.53
N GLY A 78 -1.01 -4.81 -1.32
CA GLY A 78 -1.74 -3.89 -2.16
C GLY A 78 -1.07 -3.53 -3.48
N GLY A 79 -1.78 -2.72 -4.27
CA GLY A 79 -1.32 -2.24 -5.58
C GLY A 79 -0.10 -1.32 -5.51
N ARG A 80 0.13 -0.68 -4.35
CA ARG A 80 1.29 0.18 -4.11
C ARG A 80 1.75 0.10 -2.66
N TRP A 81 2.95 0.64 -2.45
CA TRP A 81 3.48 0.86 -1.11
C TRP A 81 2.76 2.02 -0.41
N VAL A 82 2.38 1.83 0.84
CA VAL A 82 1.89 2.87 1.75
C VAL A 82 2.61 2.73 3.08
N ASP A 83 3.05 3.85 3.63
CA ASP A 83 3.76 3.94 4.90
C ASP A 83 3.22 5.08 5.75
N ASP A 84 3.47 4.96 7.05
CA ASP A 84 3.33 6.00 8.04
C ASP A 84 4.64 6.20 8.81
N ASP A 85 4.59 6.90 9.94
CA ASP A 85 5.78 7.21 10.73
C ASP A 85 6.32 5.97 11.48
N ASP A 86 5.50 4.93 11.67
CA ASP A 86 5.84 3.70 12.39
C ASP A 86 6.28 2.59 11.43
N GLY A 87 5.92 2.66 10.16
CA GLY A 87 6.48 1.82 9.11
C GLY A 87 5.52 1.50 7.97
N VAL A 88 5.58 0.26 7.49
CA VAL A 88 4.82 -0.18 6.31
C VAL A 88 3.37 -0.45 6.70
N VAL A 89 2.45 0.26 6.07
CA VAL A 89 1.00 0.04 6.23
C VAL A 89 0.48 -0.86 5.11
N VAL A 90 0.94 -0.67 3.88
CA VAL A 90 0.60 -1.58 2.77
C VAL A 90 1.86 -1.89 1.96
N GLY A 91 2.18 -3.18 1.85
CA GLY A 91 3.25 -3.69 1.03
C GLY A 91 2.85 -3.74 -0.45
N ASN A 92 3.77 -3.35 -1.34
CA ASN A 92 3.56 -3.51 -2.78
C ASN A 92 3.65 -4.99 -3.16
N TRP A 93 2.68 -5.47 -3.94
CA TRP A 93 2.63 -6.85 -4.45
C TRP A 93 3.86 -7.31 -5.23
N GLN A 94 4.63 -6.38 -5.81
CA GLN A 94 5.87 -6.67 -6.53
C GLN A 94 7.09 -6.88 -5.61
N ALA A 95 6.96 -6.55 -4.31
CA ALA A 95 8.06 -6.68 -3.37
C ALA A 95 8.35 -8.17 -3.06
N PRO A 96 9.63 -8.55 -2.84
CA PRO A 96 9.97 -9.92 -2.45
C PRO A 96 9.21 -10.43 -1.21
N ALA A 97 8.91 -9.54 -0.26
CA ALA A 97 8.14 -9.87 0.94
C ALA A 97 6.69 -10.29 0.64
N ALA A 98 6.11 -9.88 -0.49
CA ALA A 98 4.75 -10.26 -0.91
C ALA A 98 4.70 -11.64 -1.60
N ARG A 99 5.85 -12.24 -1.94
CA ARG A 99 5.90 -13.54 -2.64
C ARG A 99 5.05 -14.63 -1.99
N PRO A 100 5.05 -14.83 -0.66
CA PRO A 100 4.24 -15.85 -0.03
C PRO A 100 2.74 -15.75 -0.36
N PHE A 101 2.23 -14.55 -0.62
CA PHE A 101 0.82 -14.32 -0.99
C PHE A 101 0.41 -15.08 -2.26
N TYR A 102 1.36 -15.29 -3.17
CA TYR A 102 1.11 -15.94 -4.46
C TYR A 102 1.65 -17.37 -4.53
N THR A 103 2.62 -17.71 -3.68
CA THR A 103 3.31 -19.00 -3.73
C THR A 103 2.92 -19.94 -2.60
N ALA A 104 2.19 -19.47 -1.58
CA ALA A 104 1.70 -20.33 -0.52
C ALA A 104 0.85 -21.46 -1.11
N THR A 105 1.08 -22.67 -0.61
CA THR A 105 0.28 -23.84 -0.96
C THR A 105 -0.32 -24.41 0.31
N LEU A 106 -1.40 -25.16 0.17
CA LEU A 106 -1.96 -25.90 1.31
C LEU A 106 -0.86 -26.76 1.95
N PRO A 107 -0.82 -26.84 3.28
CA PRO A 107 0.08 -27.76 3.94
C PRO A 107 -0.32 -29.21 3.59
N PRO A 108 0.63 -30.16 3.60
CA PRO A 108 0.40 -31.55 3.18
C PRO A 108 -0.81 -32.21 3.83
N GLU A 109 -1.05 -31.94 5.12
CA GLU A 109 -2.15 -32.45 5.93
C GLU A 109 -3.55 -31.97 5.49
N LEU A 110 -3.65 -30.92 4.67
CA LEU A 110 -4.91 -30.42 4.10
C LEU A 110 -5.11 -30.79 2.63
N LYS A 111 -4.20 -31.59 2.04
CA LYS A 111 -4.33 -32.11 0.66
C LYS A 111 -5.02 -33.48 0.71
N THR A 112 -6.33 -33.50 0.93
CA THR A 112 -7.16 -34.73 0.83
C THR A 112 -8.00 -34.70 -0.43
#